data_AF-A0AAE9MMP3-F1
#
_entry.id   AF-A0AAE9MMP3-F1
#
_cell.length_a   1.000
_cell.length_b   1.000
_cell.length_c   1.000
_cell.angle_alpha   90.00
_cell.angle_beta   90.00
_cell.angle_gamma   90.00
#
_symmetry.space_group_name_H-M   'P 1'
#
loop_
_entity.id
_entity.type
_entity.pdbx_description
1 polymer ?
#
loop_
_entity_poly.entity_id
_entity_poly.type
_entity_poly.pdbx_seq_one_letter_code
_entity_poly.pdbx_strand_id
1 'polypeptide(L)'
;MEVIKIAFFVLGVFFGENSRIGAEKTTVTINPNKQTITIVQENIFALIANEADSMQVSTELEKVIARNWRKEIETYPSKSCTFYVTDKGDLNAKIILKYPSENVLRDFALDFNKEAKEFSLINIPDWNVETEDGALKGNYWRFSADDSFTFVVTPFKNMPDRFKEFKRNLAPIWEAEKE
;
A
#
# COMPACT_ATOMS: atom_id res chain seq x y z
N MET A 1 -8.69 0.70 -22.16
CA MET A 1 -8.60 0.89 -20.71
C MET A 1 -7.29 1.59 -20.42
N GLU A 2 -7.33 2.81 -19.90
CA GLU A 2 -6.11 3.41 -19.34
C GLU A 2 -5.69 2.56 -18.15
N VAL A 3 -4.57 1.87 -18.30
CA VAL A 3 -3.97 1.07 -17.24
C VAL A 3 -3.48 2.06 -16.19
N ILE A 4 -4.18 2.15 -15.07
CA ILE A 4 -3.62 2.73 -13.85
C ILE A 4 -2.39 1.86 -13.56
N LYS A 5 -1.19 2.38 -13.86
CA LYS A 5 0.06 1.68 -13.61
C LYS A 5 0.14 1.45 -12.10
N ILE A 6 -0.03 0.18 -11.74
CA ILE A 6 -0.29 -0.34 -10.41
C ILE A 6 0.65 0.31 -9.40
N ALA A 7 0.09 1.01 -8.42
CA ALA A 7 0.84 1.48 -7.27
C ALA A 7 1.26 0.26 -6.44
N PHE A 8 2.54 0.16 -6.07
CA PHE A 8 3.10 -1.00 -5.36
C PHE A 8 2.54 -1.19 -3.94
N PHE A 9 1.76 -0.22 -3.45
CA PHE A 9 1.11 -0.24 -2.15
C PHE A 9 -0.42 -0.33 -2.25
N VAL A 10 -0.95 -1.01 -3.27
CA VAL A 10 -2.38 -1.34 -3.36
C VAL A 10 -2.67 -2.57 -2.48
N LEU A 11 -3.78 -2.57 -1.75
CA LEU A 11 -4.03 -3.52 -0.66
C LEU A 11 -3.97 -4.99 -1.11
N GLY A 12 -4.64 -5.37 -2.20
CA GLY A 12 -4.68 -6.78 -2.61
C GLY A 12 -3.34 -7.32 -3.13
N VAL A 13 -2.37 -6.46 -3.50
CA VAL A 13 -1.02 -6.90 -3.92
C VAL A 13 -0.32 -7.68 -2.80
N PHE A 14 -0.53 -7.30 -1.54
CA PHE A 14 0.04 -8.02 -0.39
C PHE A 14 -0.52 -9.45 -0.24
N PHE A 15 -1.68 -9.71 -0.84
CA PHE A 15 -2.44 -10.95 -0.74
C PHE A 15 -2.55 -11.70 -2.08
N GLY A 16 -1.71 -11.35 -3.06
CA GLY A 16 -1.64 -12.04 -4.34
C GLY A 16 -2.77 -11.71 -5.34
N GLU A 17 -3.53 -10.64 -5.09
CA GLU A 17 -4.65 -10.24 -5.93
C GLU A 17 -4.29 -9.06 -6.86
N ASN A 18 -4.79 -9.11 -8.10
CA ASN A 18 -4.78 -7.97 -9.01
C ASN A 18 -5.84 -6.96 -8.56
N SER A 19 -5.41 -6.08 -7.66
CA SER A 19 -6.35 -5.45 -6.76
C SER A 19 -7.07 -4.24 -7.35
N ARG A 20 -8.40 -4.23 -7.23
CA ARG A 20 -9.26 -3.07 -7.51
C ARG A 20 -9.40 -2.13 -6.31
N ILE A 21 -8.80 -2.52 -5.18
CA ILE A 21 -8.95 -1.87 -3.88
C ILE A 21 -7.77 -0.93 -3.63
N GLY A 22 -8.00 0.36 -3.80
CA GLY A 22 -7.04 1.42 -3.53
C GLY A 22 -7.15 1.99 -2.12
N ALA A 23 -6.19 2.83 -1.75
CA ALA A 23 -6.24 3.68 -0.57
C ALA A 23 -5.90 5.11 -1.02
N GLU A 24 -6.59 6.12 -0.48
CA GLU A 24 -6.33 7.52 -0.84
C GLU A 24 -4.92 7.96 -0.46
N LYS A 25 -4.46 7.47 0.68
CA LYS A 25 -3.15 7.76 1.22
C LYS A 25 -2.54 6.49 1.77
N THR A 26 -1.27 6.25 1.45
CA THR A 26 -0.48 5.19 2.06
C THR A 26 0.77 5.78 2.69
N THR A 27 0.95 5.58 3.98
CA THR A 27 2.15 5.96 4.73
C THR A 27 3.00 4.71 4.94
N VAL A 28 4.26 4.78 4.52
CA VAL A 28 5.20 3.67 4.62
C VAL A 28 6.37 4.10 5.49
N THR A 29 6.59 3.38 6.59
CA THR A 29 7.71 3.61 7.51
C THR A 29 8.60 2.37 7.54
N ILE A 30 9.89 2.57 7.32
CA ILE A 30 10.91 1.52 7.33
C ILE A 30 11.82 1.77 8.52
N ASN A 31 12.06 0.73 9.31
CA ASN A 31 13.07 0.72 10.36
C ASN A 31 14.11 -0.37 10.02
N PRO A 32 15.27 0.00 9.45
CA PRO A 32 16.34 -0.94 9.10
C PRO A 32 16.89 -1.70 10.31
N ASN A 33 17.12 -1.00 11.42
CA ASN A 33 17.66 -1.56 12.66
C ASN A 33 16.76 -2.67 13.26
N LYS A 34 15.44 -2.54 13.11
CA LYS A 34 14.45 -3.53 13.57
C LYS A 34 13.97 -4.46 12.45
N GLN A 35 14.47 -4.26 11.23
CA GLN A 35 14.05 -4.95 10.01
C GLN A 35 12.53 -4.99 9.86
N THR A 36 11.88 -3.85 10.07
CA THR A 36 10.41 -3.75 10.07
C THR A 36 9.96 -2.72 9.04
N ILE A 37 8.90 -3.06 8.30
CA ILE A 37 8.15 -2.12 7.46
C ILE A 37 6.72 -2.02 8.02
N THR A 38 6.24 -0.81 8.20
CA THR A 38 4.85 -0.50 8.57
C THR A 38 4.20 0.25 7.43
N ILE A 39 3.07 -0.24 6.96
CA ILE A 39 2.30 0.32 5.86
C ILE A 39 0.92 0.63 6.41
N VAL A 40 0.55 1.91 6.41
CA VAL A 40 -0.77 2.38 6.83
C VAL A 40 -1.50 2.90 5.61
N GLN A 41 -2.61 2.25 5.27
CA GLN A 41 -3.50 2.61 4.17
C GLN A 41 -4.75 3.28 4.75
N GLU A 42 -4.99 4.51 4.33
CA GLU A 42 -6.07 5.36 4.82
C GLU A 42 -7.14 5.53 3.73
N ASN A 43 -8.41 5.45 4.14
CA ASN A 43 -9.59 5.57 3.28
C ASN A 43 -9.53 4.60 2.10
N ILE A 44 -9.65 3.32 2.42
CA ILE A 44 -9.70 2.20 1.47
C ILE A 44 -10.99 2.27 0.66
N PHE A 45 -10.85 2.18 -0.65
CA PHE A 45 -11.94 2.38 -1.60
C PHE A 45 -11.81 1.46 -2.82
N ALA A 46 -12.88 1.34 -3.59
CA ALA A 46 -12.86 0.81 -4.95
C ALA A 46 -13.66 1.70 -5.90
N LEU A 47 -13.46 1.53 -7.20
CA LEU A 47 -14.33 2.11 -8.22
C LEU A 47 -15.42 1.09 -8.58
N ILE A 48 -16.68 1.40 -8.26
CA ILE A 48 -17.84 0.52 -8.47
C ILE A 48 -18.85 1.28 -9.33
N ALA A 49 -18.96 0.90 -10.60
CA ALA A 49 -19.91 1.49 -11.54
C ALA A 49 -21.20 0.68 -11.67
N ASN A 50 -21.14 -0.62 -11.37
CA ASN A 50 -22.28 -1.53 -11.49
C ASN A 50 -22.20 -2.66 -10.44
N GLU A 51 -23.24 -3.50 -10.41
CA GLU A 51 -23.36 -4.63 -9.47
C GLU A 51 -22.24 -5.67 -9.64
N ALA A 52 -21.83 -5.96 -10.88
CA ALA A 52 -20.75 -6.91 -11.13
C ALA A 52 -19.40 -6.42 -10.57
N ASP A 53 -19.12 -5.11 -10.64
CA ASP A 53 -17.95 -4.52 -9.98
C ASP A 53 -18.04 -4.71 -8.46
N SER A 54 -19.23 -4.49 -7.88
CA SER A 54 -19.45 -4.65 -6.44
C SER A 54 -19.17 -6.07 -5.98
N MET A 55 -19.68 -7.08 -6.69
CA MET A 55 -19.42 -8.49 -6.38
C MET A 55 -17.93 -8.83 -6.46
N GLN A 56 -17.24 -8.34 -7.49
CA GLN A 56 -15.79 -8.57 -7.64
C GLN A 56 -14.99 -7.94 -6.49
N VAL A 57 -15.37 -6.73 -6.07
CA VAL A 57 -14.75 -6.05 -4.93
C VAL A 57 -15.00 -6.80 -3.62
N SER A 58 -16.22 -7.32 -3.38
CA SER A 58 -16.52 -8.14 -2.19
C SER A 58 -15.65 -9.37 -2.14
N THR A 59 -15.63 -10.17 -3.21
CA THR A 59 -14.80 -11.39 -3.28
C THR A 59 -13.32 -11.11 -3.12
N GLU A 60 -12.81 -9.99 -3.65
CA GLU A 60 -11.42 -9.59 -3.45
C GLU A 60 -11.15 -9.22 -1.99
N LEU A 61 -12.05 -8.45 -1.37
CA LEU A 61 -11.94 -8.03 0.02
C LEU A 61 -12.02 -9.22 0.99
N GLU A 62 -12.90 -10.19 0.74
CA GLU A 62 -12.98 -11.46 1.49
C GLU A 62 -11.63 -12.17 1.55
N LYS A 63 -10.95 -12.31 0.40
CA LYS A 63 -9.62 -12.94 0.34
C LYS A 63 -8.55 -12.17 1.10
N VAL A 64 -8.63 -10.85 1.04
CA VAL A 64 -7.74 -9.95 1.80
C VAL A 64 -7.99 -10.09 3.31
N ILE A 65 -9.25 -10.16 3.74
CA ILE A 65 -9.65 -10.40 5.14
C ILE A 65 -9.17 -11.78 5.62
N ALA A 66 -9.24 -12.80 4.75
CA ALA A 66 -8.73 -14.13 5.02
C ALA A 66 -7.19 -14.18 5.17
N ARG A 67 -6.49 -13.10 4.78
CA ARG A 67 -5.02 -12.93 4.88
C ARG A 67 -4.24 -14.00 4.13
N ASN A 68 -4.67 -14.31 2.91
CA ASN A 68 -3.91 -15.16 1.99
C ASN A 68 -2.68 -14.40 1.46
N TRP A 69 -1.63 -14.28 2.28
CA TRP A 69 -0.40 -13.56 1.92
C TRP A 69 0.20 -14.10 0.61
N ARG A 70 0.72 -13.21 -0.23
CA ARG A 70 1.47 -13.63 -1.42
C ARG A 70 2.71 -14.43 -1.04
N LYS A 71 3.12 -15.37 -1.90
CA LYS A 71 4.23 -16.30 -1.67
C LYS A 71 5.54 -15.62 -1.26
N GLU A 72 5.82 -14.44 -1.81
CA GLU A 72 7.03 -13.69 -1.49
C GLU A 72 7.04 -13.19 -0.03
N ILE A 73 5.88 -12.87 0.52
CA ILE A 73 5.68 -12.44 1.92
C ILE A 73 5.49 -13.65 2.85
N GLU A 74 5.17 -14.84 2.34
CA GLU A 74 5.02 -16.05 3.15
C GLU A 74 6.28 -16.37 3.95
N THR A 75 7.46 -16.10 3.38
CA THR A 75 8.77 -16.36 3.97
C THR A 75 9.19 -15.33 5.04
N TYR A 76 8.43 -14.24 5.21
CA TYR A 76 8.80 -13.18 6.14
C TYR A 76 8.62 -13.64 7.61
N PRO A 77 9.60 -13.36 8.50
CA PRO A 77 9.58 -13.80 9.89
C PRO A 77 8.30 -13.47 10.68
N SER A 78 7.68 -12.33 10.42
CA SER A 78 6.38 -11.99 10.97
C SER A 78 5.61 -11.06 10.06
N LYS A 79 4.27 -11.17 10.12
CA LYS A 79 3.34 -10.40 9.31
C LYS A 79 2.01 -10.24 10.03
N SER A 80 1.45 -9.05 9.97
CA SER A 80 0.11 -8.76 10.46
C SER A 80 -0.59 -7.77 9.54
N CYS A 81 -1.91 -7.89 9.47
CA CYS A 81 -2.80 -6.93 8.82
C CYS A 81 -4.00 -6.69 9.73
N THR A 82 -4.19 -5.44 10.15
CA THR A 82 -5.32 -5.03 10.98
C THR A 82 -6.15 -4.02 10.24
N PHE A 83 -7.43 -4.31 10.09
CA PHE A 83 -8.44 -3.39 9.57
C PHE A 83 -9.10 -2.64 10.73
N TYR A 84 -9.40 -1.37 10.51
CA TYR A 84 -10.11 -0.53 11.47
C TYR A 84 -10.90 0.55 10.74
N VAL A 85 -12.02 0.96 11.33
CA VAL A 85 -12.84 2.06 10.82
C VAL A 85 -12.61 3.28 11.69
N THR A 86 -12.41 4.44 11.08
CA THR A 86 -12.28 5.72 11.79
C THR A 86 -13.64 6.23 12.25
N ASP A 87 -13.66 7.22 13.15
CA ASP A 87 -14.91 7.88 13.59
C ASP A 87 -15.70 8.52 12.42
N LYS A 88 -15.05 8.75 11.28
CA LYS A 88 -15.68 9.27 10.06
C LYS A 88 -16.30 8.18 9.17
N GLY A 89 -16.17 6.91 9.55
CA GLY A 89 -16.63 5.77 8.74
C GLY A 89 -15.66 5.34 7.65
N ASP A 90 -14.40 5.81 7.67
CA ASP A 90 -13.39 5.39 6.69
C ASP A 90 -12.71 4.09 7.11
N LEU A 91 -12.73 3.09 6.21
CA LEU A 91 -11.98 1.85 6.38
C LEU A 91 -10.50 2.09 6.13
N ASN A 92 -9.67 1.67 7.07
CA ASN A 92 -8.22 1.73 6.99
C ASN A 92 -7.60 0.35 7.24
N ALA A 93 -6.37 0.17 6.79
CA ALA A 93 -5.57 -1.01 7.07
C ALA A 93 -4.19 -0.63 7.59
N LYS A 94 -3.67 -1.42 8.53
CA LYS A 94 -2.29 -1.37 8.99
C LYS A 94 -1.64 -2.72 8.76
N ILE A 95 -0.64 -2.74 7.90
CA ILE A 95 0.19 -3.90 7.61
C ILE A 95 1.55 -3.69 8.29
N ILE A 96 2.00 -4.68 9.06
CA ILE A 96 3.33 -4.69 9.66
C ILE A 96 4.03 -5.97 9.22
N LEU A 97 5.19 -5.82 8.59
CA LEU A 97 6.01 -6.95 8.17
C LEU A 97 7.39 -6.84 8.81
N LYS A 98 7.89 -7.94 9.37
CA LYS A 98 9.32 -8.08 9.68
C LYS A 98 9.98 -8.77 8.50
N TYR A 99 11.00 -8.16 7.93
CA TYR A 99 11.68 -8.68 6.74
C TYR A 99 13.03 -9.34 7.12
N PRO A 100 13.48 -10.36 6.37
CA PRO A 100 14.71 -11.09 6.68
C PRO A 100 15.99 -10.32 6.31
N SER A 101 15.94 -9.43 5.32
CA SER A 101 17.06 -8.58 4.90
C SER A 101 16.57 -7.38 4.09
N GLU A 102 17.37 -6.34 3.97
CA GLU A 102 17.03 -5.11 3.25
C GLU A 102 16.75 -5.38 1.75
N ASN A 103 17.44 -6.38 1.17
CA ASN A 103 17.32 -6.73 -0.25
C ASN A 103 15.90 -7.18 -0.64
N VAL A 104 15.12 -7.75 0.29
CA VAL A 104 13.75 -8.18 -0.04
C VAL A 104 12.80 -6.99 -0.16
N LEU A 105 13.19 -5.80 0.29
CA LEU A 105 12.37 -4.60 0.16
C LEU A 105 12.25 -4.11 -1.29
N ARG A 106 13.02 -4.68 -2.22
CA ARG A 106 12.86 -4.46 -3.65
C ARG A 106 11.45 -4.85 -4.14
N ASP A 107 10.79 -5.81 -3.48
CA ASP A 107 9.39 -6.16 -3.74
C ASP A 107 8.40 -5.01 -3.45
N PHE A 108 8.83 -4.02 -2.66
CA PHE A 108 8.11 -2.79 -2.36
C PHE A 108 8.72 -1.56 -3.07
N ALA A 109 9.44 -1.80 -4.17
CA ALA A 109 10.13 -0.79 -4.97
C ALA A 109 11.25 -0.01 -4.22
N LEU A 110 11.76 -0.57 -3.13
CA LEU A 110 12.89 -0.02 -2.36
C LEU A 110 14.15 -0.83 -2.64
N ASP A 111 15.04 -0.29 -3.47
CA ASP A 111 16.33 -0.91 -3.73
C ASP A 111 17.35 -0.46 -2.68
N PHE A 112 18.16 -1.38 -2.14
CA PHE A 112 19.11 -1.12 -1.08
C PHE A 112 20.55 -1.14 -1.60
N ASN A 113 21.28 -0.04 -1.42
CA ASN A 113 22.71 0.04 -1.69
C ASN A 113 23.49 -0.14 -0.39
N LYS A 114 24.15 -1.29 -0.24
CA LYS A 114 24.93 -1.63 0.95
C LYS A 114 26.18 -0.76 1.13
N GLU A 115 26.84 -0.34 0.06
CA GLU A 115 28.07 0.46 0.12
C GLU A 115 27.78 1.90 0.57
N ALA A 116 26.72 2.50 0.02
CA ALA A 116 26.26 3.84 0.38
C ALA A 116 25.40 3.85 1.65
N LYS A 117 24.93 2.68 2.11
CA LYS A 117 23.91 2.52 3.17
C LYS A 117 22.67 3.39 2.91
N GLU A 118 22.16 3.32 1.68
CA GLU A 118 20.98 4.09 1.28
C GLU A 118 19.92 3.18 0.67
N PHE A 119 18.65 3.49 0.93
CA PHE A 119 17.53 2.99 0.15
C PHE A 119 17.19 3.95 -0.98
N SER A 120 16.66 3.40 -2.07
CA SER A 120 16.18 4.19 -3.20
C SER A 120 14.80 3.75 -3.66
N LEU A 121 13.94 4.75 -3.83
CA LEU A 121 12.60 4.61 -4.40
C LEU A 121 12.56 5.41 -5.69
N ILE A 122 12.11 4.79 -6.79
CA ILE A 122 11.94 5.52 -8.06
C ILE A 122 10.91 6.65 -7.88
N ASN A 123 11.25 7.83 -8.39
CA ASN A 123 10.32 8.95 -8.41
C ASN A 123 9.36 8.82 -9.58
N ILE A 124 8.14 8.35 -9.30
CA ILE A 124 7.02 8.38 -10.24
C ILE A 124 6.14 9.58 -9.85
N PRO A 125 6.07 10.65 -10.66
CA PRO A 125 5.34 11.87 -10.31
C PRO A 125 3.90 11.62 -9.89
N ASP A 126 3.21 10.69 -10.55
CA ASP A 126 1.81 10.35 -10.28
C ASP A 126 1.60 9.70 -8.91
N TRP A 127 2.65 9.20 -8.24
CA TRP A 127 2.53 8.68 -6.88
C TRP A 127 2.45 9.78 -5.83
N ASN A 128 2.78 11.03 -6.21
CA ASN A 128 2.76 12.19 -5.32
C ASN A 128 3.47 11.89 -3.99
N VAL A 129 4.73 11.42 -4.10
CA VAL A 129 5.54 11.03 -2.93
C VAL A 129 5.89 12.28 -2.11
N GLU A 130 5.59 12.24 -0.81
CA GLU A 130 5.94 13.27 0.16
C GLU A 130 6.76 12.64 1.29
N THR A 131 7.87 13.26 1.70
CA THR A 131 8.76 12.78 2.77
C THR A 131 9.61 13.91 3.34
N GLU A 132 9.94 13.82 4.62
CA GLU A 132 10.93 14.68 5.29
C GLU A 132 12.28 13.96 5.52
N ASP A 133 12.29 12.63 5.41
CA ASP A 133 13.43 11.76 5.75
C ASP A 133 14.30 11.42 4.53
N GLY A 134 13.88 11.86 3.34
CA GLY A 134 14.53 11.54 2.07
C GLY A 134 14.77 12.75 1.19
N ALA A 135 15.71 12.62 0.26
CA ALA A 135 16.03 13.65 -0.72
C ALA A 135 15.90 13.10 -2.15
N LEU A 136 15.31 13.89 -3.04
CA LEU A 136 15.25 13.56 -4.46
C LEU A 136 16.61 13.82 -5.10
N LYS A 137 17.27 12.75 -5.59
CA LYS A 137 18.52 12.82 -6.33
C LYS A 137 18.32 12.18 -7.72
N GLY A 138 18.20 13.03 -8.74
CA GLY A 138 17.84 12.59 -10.09
C GLY A 138 16.44 11.97 -10.13
N ASN A 139 16.34 10.72 -10.56
CA ASN A 139 15.06 10.01 -10.70
C ASN A 139 14.67 9.19 -9.46
N TYR A 140 15.36 9.35 -8.33
CA TYR A 140 15.16 8.52 -7.15
C TYR A 140 15.08 9.36 -5.88
N TRP A 141 14.11 9.06 -5.03
CA TRP A 141 14.15 9.41 -3.62
C TRP A 141 15.18 8.53 -2.92
N ARG A 142 16.08 9.16 -2.16
CA ARG A 142 17.15 8.50 -1.41
C ARG A 142 16.91 8.68 0.08
N PHE A 143 17.03 7.58 0.82
CA PHE A 143 16.83 7.55 2.27
C PHE A 143 18.05 6.91 2.93
N SER A 144 18.47 7.44 4.07
CA SER A 144 19.52 6.82 4.89
C SER A 144 19.03 5.47 5.43
N ALA A 145 19.91 4.48 5.50
CA ALA A 145 19.64 3.21 6.15
C ALA A 145 20.08 3.18 7.63
N ASP A 146 20.71 4.23 8.14
CA ASP A 146 21.14 4.30 9.55
C ASP A 146 19.96 4.56 10.51
N ASP A 147 18.93 5.27 10.03
CA ASP A 147 17.75 5.65 10.80
C ASP A 147 16.44 5.12 10.19
N SER A 148 15.35 5.24 10.94
CA SER A 148 14.02 4.99 10.35
C SER A 148 13.65 6.13 9.40
N PHE A 149 12.96 5.80 8.32
CA PHE A 149 12.47 6.79 7.37
C PHE A 149 11.02 6.50 6.99
N THR A 150 10.29 7.57 6.66
CA THR A 150 8.89 7.54 6.29
C THR A 150 8.66 8.28 4.98
N PHE A 151 7.83 7.72 4.12
CA PHE A 151 7.30 8.42 2.97
C PHE A 151 5.80 8.16 2.84
N VAL A 152 5.10 9.12 2.27
CA VAL A 152 3.67 9.09 2.00
C VAL A 152 3.48 9.04 0.49
N VAL A 153 2.58 8.19 0.01
CA VAL A 153 2.15 8.15 -1.39
C VAL A 153 0.65 8.42 -1.48
N THR A 154 0.26 9.25 -2.44
CA THR A 154 -1.13 9.62 -2.72
C THR A 154 -1.43 9.48 -4.23
N PRO A 155 -1.42 8.25 -4.77
CA PRO A 155 -1.52 8.02 -6.22
C PRO A 155 -2.85 8.46 -6.83
N PHE A 156 -3.88 8.63 -6.00
CA PHE A 156 -5.23 9.02 -6.42
C PHE A 156 -5.54 10.52 -6.20
N LYS A 157 -4.57 11.30 -5.72
CA LYS A 157 -4.71 12.75 -5.47
C LYS A 157 -5.26 13.52 -6.68
N ASN A 158 -4.82 13.12 -7.88
CA ASN A 158 -5.21 13.73 -9.16
C ASN A 158 -6.19 12.86 -9.96
N MET A 159 -6.99 12.00 -9.31
CA MET A 159 -7.97 11.16 -9.99
C MET A 159 -8.95 12.03 -10.82
N PRO A 160 -9.14 11.73 -12.13
CA PRO A 160 -10.10 12.45 -12.96
C PRO A 160 -11.52 12.41 -12.40
N ASP A 161 -12.24 13.53 -12.52
CA ASP A 161 -13.59 13.69 -11.94
C ASP A 161 -14.58 12.60 -12.39
N ARG A 162 -14.48 12.15 -13.64
CA ARG A 162 -15.29 11.05 -14.20
C ARG A 162 -15.20 9.73 -13.41
N PHE A 163 -14.15 9.55 -12.60
CA PHE A 163 -14.01 8.34 -11.77
C PHE A 163 -14.47 8.56 -10.32
N LYS A 164 -14.55 9.82 -9.88
CA LYS A 164 -14.96 10.16 -8.50
C LYS A 164 -16.40 9.73 -8.22
N GLU A 165 -17.27 9.79 -9.22
CA GLU A 165 -18.67 9.33 -9.08
C GLU A 165 -18.80 7.82 -8.84
N PHE A 166 -17.79 7.03 -9.21
CA PHE A 166 -17.75 5.58 -8.99
C PHE A 166 -16.95 5.20 -7.74
N LYS A 167 -16.25 6.14 -7.12
CA LYS A 167 -15.47 5.87 -5.90
C LYS A 167 -16.41 5.52 -4.74
N ARG A 168 -16.22 4.34 -4.15
CA ARG A 168 -16.96 3.85 -2.99
C ARG A 168 -15.98 3.49 -1.88
N ASN A 169 -16.22 4.03 -0.69
CA ASN A 169 -15.57 3.59 0.54
C ASN A 169 -15.97 2.13 0.83
N LEU A 170 -15.00 1.29 1.22
CA LEU A 170 -15.23 -0.14 1.45
C LEU A 170 -15.66 -0.51 2.87
N ALA A 171 -15.79 0.44 3.80
CA ALA A 171 -16.27 0.19 5.15
C ALA A 171 -17.62 -0.57 5.17
N PRO A 172 -18.64 -0.19 4.37
CA PRO A 172 -19.91 -0.92 4.39
C PRO A 172 -19.80 -2.37 3.91
N ILE A 173 -18.95 -2.63 2.92
CA ILE A 173 -18.71 -3.99 2.40
C ILE A 173 -17.94 -4.80 3.46
N TRP A 174 -16.88 -4.22 4.03
CA TRP A 174 -16.09 -4.87 5.07
C TRP A 174 -16.88 -5.20 6.34
N GLU A 175 -17.83 -4.34 6.72
CA GLU A 175 -18.71 -4.60 7.87
C GLU A 175 -19.64 -5.78 7.60
N ALA A 176 -20.19 -5.90 6.39
CA ALA A 176 -21.04 -7.04 6.01
C ALA A 176 -20.28 -8.38 6.01
N GLU A 177 -18.99 -8.38 5.66
CA GLU A 177 -18.14 -9.59 5.67
C GLU A 177 -17.76 -10.10 7.08
N LYS A 178 -18.10 -9.35 8.14
CA LYS A 178 -17.84 -9.78 9.53
C LYS A 178 -19.00 -10.56 10.15
N GLU A 179 -20.19 -10.46 9.58
CA GLU A 179 -21.40 -11.13 10.07
C GLU A 179 -21.42 -12.61 9.66
#